data_AF-A0A9Q7BFM5-F1
#
_entry.id   AF-A0A9Q7BFM5-F1
#
_cell.length_a   1.000
_cell.length_b   1.000
_cell.length_c   1.000
_cell.angle_alpha   90.00
_cell.angle_beta   90.00
_cell.angle_gamma   90.00
#
_symmetry.space_group_name_H-M   'P 1'
#
loop_
_entity.id
_entity.type
_entity.pdbx_description
1 polymer ?
#
loop_
_entity_poly.entity_id
_entity_poly.type
_entity_poly.pdbx_seq_one_letter_code
_entity_poly.pdbx_strand_id
1 'polypeptide(L)'
;MVTMAFQFLGLPYLLGFAALAFWRRWWLLAPAVVAAFIFARVQFEDLSHGDGPGLVGGLALMLFLTVGMASGALASAIVIVGSRFRARRLRSPVVLPLVAVLGFGSPFLYWAYGAHVREARRAPPPSACMTGLHRVSLASRAFDIPVSPVIGLMQAGGARKYFSLGYFQSAREFCDATAAGLLALDSLNVNLDGYPGRRPAQTDNAFCEVEHPTYLWAQTACHPITSADVPEMPTTVTLQLRNPKYDISQNIEAHRKSRPLTMLADGTKRYGDDKTFDLERVDGFFAFCTRPGTPSQQYIACTSYKNLDTQVLLSYNFRTTDADLLNRADAVERNALAVLDSLSAGSRE
;
A
#
# COMPACT_ATOMS: atom_id res chain seq x y z
N MET A 1 13.21 -36.20 -2.23
CA MET A 1 12.57 -34.93 -2.67
C MET A 1 13.45 -34.13 -3.63
N VAL A 2 14.74 -33.87 -3.31
CA VAL A 2 15.65 -33.07 -4.18
C VAL A 2 15.83 -33.68 -5.59
N THR A 3 15.92 -35.00 -5.71
CA THR A 3 16.07 -35.71 -6.99
C THR A 3 14.83 -35.63 -7.89
N MET A 4 13.63 -35.67 -7.32
CA MET A 4 12.37 -35.49 -8.07
C MET A 4 12.19 -34.05 -8.56
N ALA A 5 12.54 -33.05 -7.75
CA ALA A 5 12.48 -31.65 -8.16
C ALA A 5 13.46 -31.33 -9.31
N PHE A 6 14.67 -31.93 -9.26
CA PHE A 6 15.66 -31.78 -10.32
C PHE A 6 15.22 -32.44 -11.63
N GLN A 7 14.55 -33.59 -11.57
CA GLN A 7 13.98 -34.24 -12.76
C GLN A 7 12.80 -33.46 -13.32
N PHE A 8 11.92 -32.94 -12.47
CA PHE A 8 10.70 -32.25 -12.89
C PHE A 8 10.99 -30.87 -13.50
N LEU A 9 11.96 -30.12 -12.95
CA LEU A 9 12.31 -28.77 -13.42
C LEU A 9 13.54 -28.75 -14.33
N GLY A 10 14.47 -29.69 -14.17
CA GLY A 10 15.66 -29.79 -14.99
C GLY A 10 15.36 -30.25 -16.40
N LEU A 11 14.42 -31.19 -16.59
CA LEU A 11 14.05 -31.68 -17.91
C LEU A 11 13.50 -30.58 -18.83
N PRO A 12 12.48 -29.78 -18.45
CA PRO A 12 11.99 -28.70 -19.29
C PRO A 12 13.05 -27.62 -19.52
N TYR A 13 13.88 -27.29 -18.52
CA TYR A 13 14.99 -26.36 -18.69
C TYR A 13 16.00 -26.85 -19.74
N LEU A 14 16.44 -28.10 -19.63
CA LEU A 14 17.41 -28.70 -20.55
C LEU A 14 16.83 -28.82 -21.97
N LEU A 15 15.55 -29.12 -22.11
CA LEU A 15 14.86 -29.14 -23.41
C LEU A 15 14.85 -27.74 -24.05
N GLY A 16 14.48 -26.71 -23.29
CA GLY A 16 14.51 -25.32 -23.78
C GLY A 16 15.93 -24.84 -24.11
N PHE A 17 16.90 -25.16 -23.26
CA PHE A 17 18.31 -24.84 -23.45
C PHE A 17 18.86 -25.51 -24.70
N ALA A 18 18.69 -26.83 -24.83
CA ALA A 18 19.20 -27.58 -25.98
C ALA A 18 18.55 -27.12 -27.29
N ALA A 19 17.25 -26.80 -27.27
CA ALA A 19 16.55 -26.29 -28.44
C ALA A 19 17.27 -25.06 -29.01
N LEU A 20 17.57 -24.04 -28.20
CA LEU A 20 18.18 -22.81 -28.71
C LEU A 20 19.71 -22.79 -28.73
N ALA A 21 20.38 -23.53 -27.83
CA ALA A 21 21.84 -23.60 -27.76
C ALA A 21 22.46 -24.27 -29.01
N PHE A 22 21.78 -25.27 -29.58
CA PHE A 22 22.23 -25.99 -30.77
C PHE A 22 21.49 -25.57 -32.04
N TRP A 23 20.65 -24.53 -31.98
CA TRP A 23 19.89 -24.07 -33.13
C TRP A 23 20.81 -23.47 -34.19
N ARG A 24 20.89 -24.13 -35.35
CA ARG A 24 21.86 -23.83 -36.40
C ARG A 24 21.55 -22.55 -37.20
N ARG A 25 20.33 -22.01 -37.11
CA ARG A 25 19.86 -20.83 -37.85
C ARG A 25 19.74 -19.60 -36.93
N TRP A 26 20.84 -18.88 -36.76
CA TRP A 26 20.99 -17.78 -35.78
C TRP A 26 20.07 -16.59 -36.04
N TRP A 27 19.74 -16.31 -37.32
CA TRP A 27 18.81 -15.24 -37.70
C TRP A 27 17.37 -15.46 -37.19
N LEU A 28 17.04 -16.69 -36.77
CA LEU A 28 15.74 -17.02 -36.18
C LEU A 28 15.75 -17.00 -34.64
N LEU A 29 16.90 -16.79 -33.99
CA LEU A 29 16.98 -16.76 -32.52
C LEU A 29 16.23 -15.55 -31.94
N ALA A 30 16.41 -14.37 -32.54
CA ALA A 30 15.70 -13.16 -32.11
C ALA A 30 14.17 -13.29 -32.17
N PRO A 31 13.55 -13.70 -33.30
CA PRO A 31 12.10 -13.90 -33.33
C PRO A 31 11.64 -15.07 -32.45
N ALA A 32 12.44 -16.13 -32.29
CA ALA A 32 12.10 -17.25 -31.39
C ALA A 32 12.08 -16.84 -29.91
N VAL A 33 13.03 -16.01 -29.47
CA VAL A 33 13.06 -15.46 -28.10
C VAL A 33 11.89 -14.51 -27.86
N VAL A 34 11.57 -13.65 -28.83
CA VAL A 34 10.41 -12.75 -28.75
C VAL A 34 9.11 -13.55 -28.67
N ALA A 35 8.94 -14.57 -29.52
CA ALA A 35 7.77 -15.45 -29.48
C ALA A 35 7.66 -16.20 -28.14
N ALA A 36 8.77 -16.72 -27.61
CA ALA A 36 8.80 -17.38 -26.30
C ALA A 36 8.42 -16.41 -25.16
N PHE A 37 8.87 -15.16 -25.22
CA PHE A 37 8.54 -14.14 -24.22
C PHE A 37 7.06 -13.72 -24.28
N ILE A 38 6.52 -13.55 -25.49
CA ILE A 38 5.09 -13.26 -25.70
C ILE A 38 4.24 -14.42 -25.18
N PHE A 39 4.61 -15.66 -25.53
CA PHE A 39 3.90 -16.85 -25.07
C PHE A 39 3.95 -16.99 -23.55
N ALA A 40 5.12 -16.73 -22.94
CA ALA A 40 5.27 -16.70 -21.49
C ALA A 40 4.39 -15.64 -20.84
N ARG A 41 4.29 -14.44 -21.43
CA ARG A 41 3.45 -13.35 -20.93
C ARG A 41 1.96 -13.67 -21.00
N VAL A 42 1.47 -14.13 -22.16
CA VAL A 42 0.06 -14.46 -22.36
C VAL A 42 -0.37 -15.59 -21.41
N GLN A 43 0.45 -16.63 -21.29
CA GLN A 43 0.16 -17.74 -20.38
C GLN A 43 0.23 -17.33 -18.90
N PHE A 44 1.14 -16.41 -18.54
CA PHE A 44 1.19 -15.89 -17.17
C PHE A 44 -0.08 -15.12 -16.80
N GLU A 45 -0.63 -14.35 -17.74
CA GLU A 45 -1.91 -13.66 -17.55
C GLU A 45 -3.08 -14.64 -17.43
N ASP A 46 -3.18 -15.65 -18.30
CA ASP A 46 -4.23 -16.68 -18.23
C ASP A 46 -4.14 -17.53 -16.95
N LEU A 47 -2.94 -17.94 -16.55
CA LEU A 47 -2.71 -18.74 -15.34
C LEU A 47 -2.93 -17.92 -14.05
N SER A 48 -2.73 -16.60 -14.07
CA SER A 48 -2.97 -15.78 -12.88
C SER A 48 -4.43 -15.71 -12.42
N HIS A 49 -5.37 -16.24 -13.20
CA HIS A 49 -6.81 -16.27 -12.90
C HIS A 49 -7.33 -17.65 -12.43
N GLY A 50 -6.49 -18.68 -12.34
CA GLY A 50 -6.92 -20.04 -11.96
C GLY A 50 -6.55 -20.44 -10.53
N ASP A 51 -7.53 -20.89 -9.74
CA ASP A 51 -7.32 -21.35 -8.36
C ASP A 51 -7.16 -22.88 -8.31
N GLY A 52 -5.92 -23.39 -8.43
CA GLY A 52 -5.67 -24.84 -8.28
C GLY A 52 -4.20 -25.23 -8.10
N PRO A 53 -3.89 -26.35 -7.42
CA PRO A 53 -2.51 -26.80 -7.17
C PRO A 53 -1.75 -27.16 -8.45
N GLY A 54 -2.45 -27.52 -9.54
CA GLY A 54 -1.85 -27.74 -10.86
C GLY A 54 -1.27 -26.47 -11.49
N LEU A 55 -1.75 -25.30 -11.08
CA LEU A 55 -1.28 -24.00 -11.55
C LEU A 55 0.18 -23.73 -11.18
N VAL A 56 0.54 -24.03 -9.93
CA VAL A 56 1.88 -23.79 -9.38
C VAL A 56 2.90 -24.67 -10.11
N GLY A 57 2.54 -25.93 -10.39
CA GLY A 57 3.35 -26.84 -11.19
C GLY A 57 3.54 -26.37 -12.63
N GLY A 58 2.44 -25.94 -13.29
CA GLY A 58 2.48 -25.43 -14.65
C GLY A 58 3.32 -24.16 -14.81
N LEU A 59 3.17 -23.20 -13.89
CA LEU A 59 3.96 -21.97 -13.85
C LEU A 59 5.45 -22.27 -13.65
N ALA A 60 5.80 -23.20 -12.76
CA ALA A 60 7.18 -23.59 -12.53
C ALA A 60 7.80 -24.24 -13.78
N LEU A 61 7.11 -25.18 -14.43
CA LEU A 61 7.58 -25.83 -15.65
C LEU A 61 7.83 -24.82 -16.78
N MET A 62 6.90 -23.89 -16.99
CA MET A 62 7.01 -22.84 -18.01
C MET A 62 8.15 -21.87 -17.72
N LEU A 63 8.32 -21.47 -16.45
CA LEU A 63 9.43 -20.61 -16.04
C LEU A 63 10.77 -21.27 -16.36
N PHE A 64 10.95 -22.54 -15.99
CA PHE A 64 12.21 -23.25 -16.26
C PHE A 64 12.43 -23.51 -17.75
N LEU A 65 11.39 -23.79 -18.53
CA LEU A 65 11.50 -23.92 -19.99
C LEU A 65 11.93 -22.60 -20.65
N THR A 66 11.30 -21.48 -20.28
CA THR A 66 11.60 -20.15 -20.85
C THR A 66 12.97 -19.64 -20.45
N VAL A 67 13.38 -19.84 -19.19
CA VAL A 67 14.74 -19.54 -18.71
C VAL A 67 15.76 -20.42 -19.43
N GLY A 68 15.44 -21.69 -19.67
CA GLY A 68 16.25 -22.60 -20.49
C GLY A 68 16.45 -22.10 -21.92
N MET A 69 15.37 -21.70 -22.59
CA MET A 69 15.44 -21.11 -23.93
C MET A 69 16.31 -19.84 -23.94
N ALA A 70 16.09 -18.92 -22.99
CA ALA A 70 16.85 -17.69 -22.90
C ALA A 70 18.36 -17.94 -22.66
N SER A 71 18.70 -18.86 -21.75
CA SER A 71 20.09 -19.23 -21.50
C SER A 71 20.72 -19.97 -22.68
N GLY A 72 19.97 -20.79 -23.40
CA GLY A 72 20.42 -21.47 -24.62
C GLY A 72 20.72 -20.48 -25.76
N ALA A 73 19.83 -19.51 -25.97
CA ALA A 73 20.04 -18.44 -26.95
C ALA A 73 21.26 -17.57 -26.59
N LEU A 74 21.42 -17.22 -25.31
CA LEU A 74 22.57 -16.46 -24.82
C LEU A 74 23.89 -17.24 -25.03
N ALA A 75 23.90 -18.54 -24.70
CA ALA A 75 25.08 -19.38 -24.88
C ALA A 75 25.47 -19.49 -26.37
N SER A 76 24.49 -19.67 -27.26
CA SER A 76 24.69 -19.70 -28.71
C SER A 76 25.27 -18.37 -29.21
N ALA A 77 24.71 -17.23 -28.78
CA ALA A 77 25.22 -15.91 -29.14
C ALA A 77 26.68 -15.70 -28.68
N ILE A 78 27.01 -16.06 -27.43
CA ILE A 78 28.37 -15.95 -26.89
C ILE A 78 29.36 -16.80 -27.68
N VAL A 79 29.00 -18.05 -28.02
CA VAL A 79 29.87 -18.95 -28.80
C VAL A 79 30.07 -18.42 -30.23
N ILE A 80 29.00 -17.93 -30.88
CA ILE A 80 29.08 -17.37 -32.24
C ILE A 80 29.99 -16.15 -32.27
N VAL A 81 29.76 -15.18 -31.38
CA VAL A 81 30.60 -13.97 -31.28
C VAL A 81 32.05 -14.35 -30.93
N GLY A 82 32.25 -15.24 -29.96
CA GLY A 82 33.56 -15.72 -29.56
C GLY A 82 34.35 -16.42 -30.69
N SER A 83 33.64 -17.16 -31.54
CA SER A 83 34.23 -17.81 -32.72
C SER A 83 34.68 -16.80 -33.77
N ARG A 84 33.91 -15.71 -33.97
CA ARG A 84 34.21 -14.62 -34.90
C ARG A 84 35.44 -13.80 -34.47
N PHE A 85 35.62 -13.60 -33.16
CA PHE A 85 36.76 -12.87 -32.58
C PHE A 85 37.96 -13.74 -32.20
N ARG A 86 37.96 -15.03 -32.59
CA ARG A 86 39.08 -15.97 -32.37
C ARG A 86 39.47 -16.14 -30.88
N ALA A 87 38.56 -15.82 -29.97
CA ALA A 87 38.79 -15.89 -28.52
C ALA A 87 38.67 -17.34 -28.03
N ARG A 88 39.80 -18.01 -27.77
CA ARG A 88 39.83 -19.43 -27.33
C ARG A 88 39.01 -19.71 -26.07
N ARG A 89 38.83 -18.72 -25.19
CA ARG A 89 38.04 -18.85 -23.93
C ARG A 89 36.52 -18.86 -24.16
N LEU A 90 36.04 -18.41 -25.32
CA LEU A 90 34.61 -18.38 -25.67
C LEU A 90 34.19 -19.59 -26.52
N ARG A 91 34.97 -20.68 -26.48
CA ARG A 91 34.64 -21.90 -27.19
C ARG A 91 33.53 -22.67 -26.47
N SER A 92 32.70 -23.33 -27.27
CA SER A 92 31.58 -24.21 -26.89
C SER A 92 31.79 -25.05 -25.60
N PRO A 93 32.90 -25.80 -25.41
CA PRO A 93 33.06 -26.69 -24.26
C PRO A 93 33.15 -25.99 -22.90
N VAL A 94 33.44 -24.69 -22.85
CA VAL A 94 33.50 -23.92 -21.60
C VAL A 94 32.21 -23.10 -21.41
N VAL A 95 31.73 -22.47 -22.47
CA VAL A 95 30.58 -21.54 -22.41
C VAL A 95 29.26 -22.28 -22.18
N LEU A 96 29.02 -23.38 -22.90
CA LEU A 96 27.75 -24.13 -22.80
C LEU A 96 27.49 -24.65 -21.37
N PRO A 97 28.40 -25.38 -20.71
CA PRO A 97 28.14 -25.88 -19.36
C PRO A 97 28.04 -24.73 -18.36
N LEU A 98 28.85 -23.67 -18.50
CA LEU A 98 28.79 -22.52 -17.60
C LEU A 98 27.45 -21.80 -17.67
N VAL A 99 26.97 -21.47 -18.87
CA VAL A 99 25.68 -20.80 -19.06
C VAL A 99 24.51 -21.72 -18.69
N ALA A 100 24.62 -23.02 -18.95
CA ALA A 100 23.61 -23.99 -18.52
C ALA A 100 23.47 -24.04 -17.00
N VAL A 101 24.57 -24.10 -16.25
CA VAL A 101 24.56 -24.14 -14.78
C VAL A 101 24.07 -22.81 -14.20
N LEU A 102 24.59 -21.68 -14.67
CA LEU A 102 24.18 -20.36 -14.19
C LEU A 102 22.71 -20.05 -14.52
N GLY A 103 22.24 -20.42 -15.71
CA GLY A 103 20.85 -20.25 -16.12
C GLY A 103 19.89 -21.13 -15.32
N PHE A 104 20.27 -22.37 -15.01
CA PHE A 104 19.44 -23.25 -14.17
C PHE A 104 19.39 -22.77 -12.72
N GLY A 105 20.49 -22.22 -12.21
CA GLY A 105 20.59 -21.68 -10.85
C GLY A 105 19.90 -20.33 -10.65
N SER A 106 19.66 -19.55 -11.71
CA SER A 106 19.17 -18.17 -11.58
C SER A 106 17.77 -18.04 -10.95
N PRO A 107 16.78 -18.93 -11.21
CA PRO A 107 15.47 -18.84 -10.54
C PRO A 107 15.58 -19.13 -9.04
N PHE A 108 16.48 -20.04 -8.64
CA PHE A 108 16.74 -20.35 -7.23
C PHE A 108 17.43 -19.18 -6.51
N LEU A 109 18.43 -18.55 -7.15
CA LEU A 109 19.08 -17.35 -6.62
C LEU A 109 18.08 -16.20 -6.48
N TYR A 110 17.23 -15.99 -7.49
CA TYR A 110 16.18 -14.98 -7.44
C TYR A 110 15.20 -15.25 -6.29
N TRP A 111 14.79 -16.50 -6.11
CA TRP A 111 13.87 -16.87 -5.04
C TRP A 111 14.51 -16.76 -3.64
N ALA A 112 15.76 -17.19 -3.47
CA ALA A 112 16.52 -17.07 -2.24
C ALA A 112 16.79 -15.60 -1.87
N TYR A 113 17.20 -14.79 -2.85
CA TYR A 113 17.33 -13.34 -2.68
C TYR A 113 15.98 -12.71 -2.31
N GLY A 114 14.91 -13.10 -3.00
CA GLY A 114 13.56 -12.66 -2.67
C GLY A 114 13.09 -13.10 -1.28
N ALA A 115 13.51 -14.26 -0.79
CA ALA A 115 13.26 -14.71 0.58
C ALA A 115 13.99 -13.81 1.60
N HIS A 116 15.28 -13.56 1.41
CA HIS A 116 16.06 -12.66 2.26
C HIS A 116 15.53 -11.23 2.27
N VAL A 117 15.15 -10.68 1.10
CA VAL A 117 14.54 -9.34 1.02
C VAL A 117 13.19 -9.31 1.72
N ARG A 118 12.36 -10.36 1.59
CA ARG A 118 11.09 -10.45 2.32
C ARG A 118 11.29 -10.50 3.83
N GLU A 119 12.30 -11.24 4.28
CA GLU A 119 12.66 -11.36 5.69
C GLU A 119 13.18 -10.04 6.24
N ALA A 120 14.09 -9.36 5.51
CA ALA A 120 14.57 -8.03 5.85
C ALA A 120 13.44 -6.99 5.91
N ARG A 121 12.43 -7.08 5.04
CA ARG A 121 11.24 -6.20 5.09
C ARG A 121 10.36 -6.49 6.30
N ARG A 122 10.32 -7.74 6.78
CA ARG A 122 9.53 -8.20 7.93
C ARG A 122 10.22 -8.04 9.29
N ALA A 123 11.51 -7.75 9.35
CA ALA A 123 12.15 -7.43 10.62
C ALA A 123 11.39 -6.29 11.32
N PRO A 124 11.17 -6.29 12.64
CA PRO A 124 10.57 -5.16 13.34
C PRO A 124 11.56 -3.98 13.47
N PRO A 125 11.10 -2.75 13.72
CA PRO A 125 11.97 -1.65 14.12
C PRO A 125 12.64 -1.89 15.49
N PRO A 126 13.70 -1.14 15.84
CA PRO A 126 14.28 -1.19 17.17
C PRO A 126 13.24 -0.92 18.27
N SER A 127 13.31 -1.65 19.39
CA SER A 127 12.34 -1.53 20.49
C SER A 127 12.24 -0.12 21.06
N ALA A 128 13.37 0.59 21.14
CA ALA A 128 13.41 1.99 21.57
C ALA A 128 12.60 2.91 20.65
N CYS A 129 12.58 2.64 19.33
CA CYS A 129 11.72 3.39 18.43
C CYS A 129 10.25 3.03 18.62
N MET A 130 9.93 1.73 18.74
CA MET A 130 8.54 1.26 18.86
C MET A 130 7.82 1.80 20.10
N THR A 131 8.57 1.96 21.20
CA THR A 131 8.03 2.43 22.49
C THR A 131 8.20 3.94 22.70
N GLY A 132 9.06 4.58 21.91
CA GLY A 132 9.29 6.02 21.97
C GLY A 132 8.21 6.86 21.30
N LEU A 133 8.16 8.13 21.67
CA LEU A 133 7.39 9.16 20.97
C LEU A 133 8.30 9.91 20.01
N HIS A 134 7.80 10.17 18.80
CA HIS A 134 8.56 10.78 17.72
C HIS A 134 8.01 12.16 17.44
N ARG A 135 8.82 13.18 17.70
CA ARG A 135 8.40 14.56 17.51
C ARG A 135 8.43 14.92 16.03
N VAL A 136 7.30 15.40 15.52
CA VAL A 136 7.13 15.86 14.15
C VAL A 136 6.48 17.24 14.14
N SER A 137 6.57 17.95 13.02
CA SER A 137 5.93 19.25 12.85
C SER A 137 5.05 19.28 11.61
N LEU A 138 3.86 19.85 11.71
CA LEU A 138 3.00 20.19 10.58
C LEU A 138 2.62 21.65 10.71
N ALA A 139 3.03 22.47 9.73
CA ALA A 139 2.99 23.93 9.86
C ALA A 139 3.69 24.41 11.15
N SER A 140 3.01 25.21 11.97
CA SER A 140 3.50 25.70 13.26
C SER A 140 3.20 24.78 14.44
N ARG A 141 2.58 23.61 14.21
CA ARG A 141 2.16 22.68 15.26
C ARG A 141 3.15 21.52 15.40
N ALA A 142 3.45 21.16 16.64
CA ALA A 142 4.27 19.99 16.98
C ALA A 142 3.40 18.85 17.49
N PHE A 143 3.74 17.63 17.10
CA PHE A 143 3.04 16.41 17.49
C PHE A 143 4.03 15.37 17.99
N ASP A 144 3.64 14.61 19.01
CA ASP A 144 4.39 13.50 19.56
C ASP A 144 3.73 12.18 19.11
N ILE A 145 4.33 11.58 18.07
CA ILE A 145 3.71 10.45 17.35
C ILE A 145 4.20 9.12 17.90
N PRO A 146 3.30 8.23 18.37
CA PRO A 146 3.65 6.84 18.65
C PRO A 146 3.72 6.02 17.35
N VAL A 147 4.50 4.93 17.37
CA VAL A 147 4.51 3.97 16.24
C VAL A 147 3.26 3.09 16.28
N SER A 148 2.14 3.61 15.77
CA SER A 148 0.83 2.96 15.82
C SER A 148 0.39 2.44 14.44
N PRO A 149 -0.31 1.29 14.33
CA PRO A 149 -0.67 0.71 13.04
C PRO A 149 -1.66 1.55 12.21
N VAL A 150 -2.31 2.53 12.85
CA VAL A 150 -3.32 3.40 12.22
C VAL A 150 -2.76 4.72 11.70
N ILE A 151 -1.52 5.04 12.04
CA ILE A 151 -0.93 6.34 11.71
C ILE A 151 -0.22 6.26 10.36
N GLY A 152 -0.60 7.17 9.46
CA GLY A 152 0.05 7.46 8.20
C GLY A 152 0.54 8.91 8.18
N LEU A 153 1.74 9.15 7.68
CA LEU A 153 2.36 10.48 7.64
C LEU A 153 2.92 10.74 6.25
N MET A 154 2.78 11.96 5.75
CA MET A 154 3.42 12.38 4.50
C MET A 154 4.45 13.45 4.78
N GLN A 155 5.71 13.18 4.42
CA GLN A 155 6.82 14.11 4.59
C GLN A 155 6.65 15.34 3.70
N ALA A 156 6.99 16.52 4.24
CA ALA A 156 7.08 17.74 3.48
C ALA A 156 8.32 17.76 2.55
N GLY A 157 8.21 18.42 1.39
CA GLY A 157 9.32 18.64 0.46
C GLY A 157 9.26 17.83 -0.84
N GLY A 158 10.35 17.86 -1.62
CA GLY A 158 10.36 17.38 -3.01
C GLY A 158 10.28 15.85 -3.17
N ALA A 159 10.87 15.09 -2.26
CA ALA A 159 10.80 13.63 -2.24
C ALA A 159 9.74 13.17 -1.23
N ARG A 160 8.47 13.58 -1.44
CA ARG A 160 7.33 13.28 -0.57
C ARG A 160 7.29 11.78 -0.25
N LYS A 161 7.71 11.44 0.96
CA LYS A 161 7.73 10.07 1.45
C LYS A 161 6.50 9.83 2.31
N TYR A 162 5.82 8.73 2.03
CA TYR A 162 4.68 8.29 2.84
C TYR A 162 5.17 7.25 3.85
N PHE A 163 4.96 7.54 5.13
CA PHE A 163 5.24 6.63 6.23
C PHE A 163 3.93 6.01 6.70
N SER A 164 3.77 4.71 6.55
CA SER A 164 2.65 3.96 7.12
C SER A 164 3.16 3.12 8.27
N LEU A 165 2.88 3.57 9.49
CA LEU A 165 3.47 3.01 10.70
C LEU A 165 2.95 1.60 11.06
N GLY A 166 1.92 1.13 10.34
CA GLY A 166 1.49 -0.28 10.35
C GLY A 166 2.38 -1.23 9.55
N TYR A 167 3.39 -0.75 8.81
CA TYR A 167 4.35 -1.61 8.12
C TYR A 167 5.74 -1.42 8.71
N PHE A 168 6.38 -2.50 9.17
CA PHE A 168 7.68 -2.41 9.84
C PHE A 168 8.78 -1.71 9.02
N GLN A 169 8.83 -1.95 7.70
CA GLN A 169 9.77 -1.25 6.83
C GLN A 169 9.56 0.27 6.89
N SER A 170 8.31 0.71 6.79
CA SER A 170 7.99 2.13 6.76
C SER A 170 8.13 2.77 8.16
N ALA A 171 7.82 2.01 9.22
CA ALA A 171 8.09 2.41 10.59
C ALA A 171 9.60 2.60 10.84
N ARG A 172 10.47 1.69 10.39
CA ARG A 172 11.95 1.89 10.47
C ARG A 172 12.40 3.16 9.77
N GLU A 173 11.95 3.36 8.54
CA GLU A 173 12.30 4.53 7.76
C GLU A 173 11.83 5.83 8.42
N PHE A 174 10.70 5.79 9.15
CA PHE A 174 10.23 6.89 9.98
C PHE A 174 11.09 7.09 11.24
N CYS A 175 11.46 6.02 11.93
CA CYS A 175 12.39 6.06 13.07
C CYS A 175 13.71 6.72 12.68
N ASP A 176 14.29 6.30 11.55
CA ASP A 176 15.57 6.82 11.07
C ASP A 176 15.46 8.31 10.70
N ALA A 177 14.34 8.70 10.09
CA ALA A 177 14.09 10.09 9.70
C ALA A 177 13.92 11.02 10.91
N THR A 178 13.25 10.56 11.97
CA THR A 178 13.00 11.34 13.19
C THR A 178 14.20 11.34 14.13
N ALA A 179 15.01 10.28 14.13
CA ALA A 179 16.30 10.26 14.82
C ALA A 179 17.31 11.29 14.24
N ALA A 180 17.20 11.60 12.95
CA ALA A 180 18.04 12.60 12.28
C ALA A 180 17.65 14.06 12.61
N GLY A 181 16.48 14.29 13.21
CA GLY A 181 15.99 15.61 13.59
C GLY A 181 14.47 15.75 13.45
N LEU A 182 13.97 16.97 13.64
CA LEU A 182 12.55 17.25 13.54
C LEU A 182 12.04 17.02 12.11
N LEU A 183 11.09 16.08 11.96
CA LEU A 183 10.49 15.75 10.68
C LEU A 183 9.30 16.67 10.38
N ALA A 184 9.40 17.44 9.29
CA ALA A 184 8.30 18.25 8.78
C ALA A 184 7.34 17.43 7.90
N LEU A 185 6.03 17.63 8.09
CA LEU A 185 4.96 16.89 7.42
C LEU A 185 4.07 17.81 6.57
N ASP A 186 3.64 17.28 5.42
CA ASP A 186 2.55 17.83 4.60
C ASP A 186 1.18 17.35 5.12
N SER A 187 1.12 16.11 5.63
CA SER A 187 -0.09 15.54 6.22
C SER A 187 0.17 14.49 7.29
N LEU A 188 -0.80 14.34 8.19
CA LEU A 188 -0.91 13.34 9.23
C LEU A 188 -2.30 12.70 9.14
N ASN A 189 -2.38 11.38 9.12
CA ASN A 189 -3.61 10.62 9.00
C ASN A 189 -3.68 9.56 10.11
N VAL A 190 -4.81 9.49 10.80
CA VAL A 190 -5.18 8.43 11.74
C VAL A 190 -6.36 7.67 11.15
N ASN A 191 -6.12 6.44 10.69
CA ASN A 191 -7.13 5.59 10.08
C ASN A 191 -7.65 4.54 11.08
N LEU A 192 -8.76 4.86 11.72
CA LEU A 192 -9.44 4.01 12.69
C LEU A 192 -10.40 3.01 12.03
N ASP A 193 -10.63 3.13 10.72
CA ASP A 193 -11.40 2.17 9.97
C ASP A 193 -10.61 0.87 9.82
N GLY A 194 -11.28 -0.24 10.11
CA GLY A 194 -10.77 -1.58 9.85
C GLY A 194 -10.80 -1.86 8.36
N TYR A 195 -9.86 -1.29 7.61
CA TYR A 195 -9.75 -1.62 6.20
C TYR A 195 -9.49 -3.14 6.07
N PRO A 196 -10.26 -3.88 5.25
CA PRO A 196 -10.25 -5.36 5.19
C PRO A 196 -8.94 -5.98 4.68
N GLY A 197 -7.87 -5.19 4.55
CA GLY A 197 -6.54 -5.61 4.14
C GLY A 197 -5.50 -5.67 5.27
N ARG A 198 -5.85 -5.39 6.53
CA ARG A 198 -4.89 -5.52 7.63
C ARG A 198 -4.53 -6.99 7.83
N ARG A 199 -3.30 -7.34 7.46
CA ARG A 199 -2.76 -8.68 7.72
C ARG A 199 -2.51 -8.84 9.22
N PRO A 200 -2.63 -10.05 9.80
CA PRO A 200 -2.32 -10.32 11.20
C PRO A 200 -0.93 -9.83 11.66
N ALA A 201 0.04 -9.72 10.76
CA ALA A 201 1.35 -9.11 11.04
C ALA A 201 1.30 -7.60 11.38
N GLN A 202 0.13 -6.95 11.31
CA GLN A 202 -0.10 -5.56 11.74
C GLN A 202 -0.77 -5.48 13.13
N THR A 203 -1.34 -6.58 13.64
CA THR A 203 -1.96 -6.64 14.97
C THR A 203 -0.96 -7.04 16.07
N ASP A 204 0.12 -7.74 15.71
CA ASP A 204 1.28 -7.97 16.60
C ASP A 204 2.23 -6.75 16.58
N ASN A 205 1.68 -5.58 16.89
CA ASN A 205 2.44 -4.34 17.05
C ASN A 205 2.61 -4.07 18.55
N ALA A 206 3.83 -3.77 19.00
CA ALA A 206 4.13 -3.39 20.39
C ALA A 206 3.22 -2.28 20.93
N PHE A 207 2.70 -1.40 20.06
CA PHE A 207 1.68 -0.42 20.43
C PHE A 207 0.41 -1.07 21.01
N CYS A 208 -0.05 -2.19 20.46
CA CYS A 208 -1.27 -2.86 20.91
C CYS A 208 -1.07 -3.83 22.10
N GLU A 209 0.17 -4.05 22.53
CA GLU A 209 0.48 -4.89 23.69
C GLU A 209 0.39 -4.14 25.02
N VAL A 210 0.30 -2.80 24.97
CA VAL A 210 0.29 -1.92 26.14
C VAL A 210 -1.01 -1.12 26.16
N GLU A 211 -1.57 -0.89 27.35
CA GLU A 211 -2.72 0.00 27.51
C GLU A 211 -2.31 1.47 27.32
N HIS A 212 -3.11 2.22 26.57
CA HIS A 212 -2.88 3.63 26.28
C HIS A 212 -4.01 4.52 26.82
N PRO A 213 -4.02 4.86 28.11
CA PRO A 213 -5.08 5.70 28.69
C PRO A 213 -5.13 7.10 28.05
N THR A 214 -4.02 7.58 27.49
CA THR A 214 -3.93 8.87 26.79
C THR A 214 -4.54 8.86 25.39
N TYR A 215 -4.64 7.70 24.75
CA TYR A 215 -5.14 7.56 23.38
C TYR A 215 -6.48 6.83 23.40
N LEU A 216 -7.57 7.58 23.56
CA LEU A 216 -8.93 7.00 23.55
C LEU A 216 -9.24 6.22 22.25
N TRP A 217 -8.54 6.53 21.17
CA TRP A 217 -8.64 5.85 19.88
C TRP A 217 -7.76 4.58 19.78
N ALA A 218 -6.89 4.29 20.76
CA ALA A 218 -5.98 3.14 20.71
C ALA A 218 -6.73 1.80 20.72
N GLN A 219 -7.83 1.70 21.48
CA GLN A 219 -8.66 0.49 21.46
C GLN A 219 -9.22 0.22 20.06
N THR A 220 -9.76 1.25 19.40
CA THR A 220 -10.24 1.18 18.02
C THR A 220 -9.12 0.89 17.02
N ALA A 221 -7.92 1.40 17.29
CA ALA A 221 -6.74 1.16 16.47
C ALA A 221 -6.28 -0.30 16.49
N CYS A 222 -6.35 -0.93 17.67
CA CYS A 222 -5.90 -2.30 17.92
C CYS A 222 -7.00 -3.35 17.67
N HIS A 223 -8.27 -2.95 17.79
CA HIS A 223 -9.44 -3.78 17.50
C HIS A 223 -10.29 -3.08 16.42
N PRO A 224 -10.03 -3.39 15.14
CA PRO A 224 -10.67 -2.68 14.04
C PRO A 224 -12.19 -2.83 14.07
N ILE A 225 -12.89 -1.73 13.82
CA ILE A 225 -14.35 -1.71 13.71
C ILE A 225 -14.76 -2.54 12.50
N THR A 226 -15.76 -3.41 12.65
CA THR A 226 -16.24 -4.21 11.53
C THR A 226 -16.95 -3.32 10.50
N SER A 227 -16.98 -3.74 9.24
CA SER A 227 -17.56 -2.93 8.16
C SER A 227 -19.07 -2.67 8.29
N ALA A 228 -19.77 -3.36 9.20
CA ALA A 228 -21.20 -3.21 9.41
C ALA A 228 -21.55 -2.21 10.52
N ASP A 229 -20.59 -1.86 11.40
CA ASP A 229 -20.85 -1.06 12.58
C ASP A 229 -20.76 0.45 12.29
N VAL A 230 -21.57 1.22 13.03
CA VAL A 230 -21.52 2.68 13.07
C VAL A 230 -20.77 3.09 14.34
N PRO A 231 -19.45 3.40 14.26
CA PRO A 231 -18.64 3.74 15.43
C PRO A 231 -18.94 5.13 15.97
N GLU A 232 -18.71 5.35 17.26
CA GLU A 232 -18.74 6.70 17.87
C GLU A 232 -17.54 7.54 17.44
N MET A 233 -16.40 6.89 17.19
CA MET A 233 -15.19 7.53 16.70
C MET A 233 -15.27 7.80 15.19
N PRO A 234 -14.62 8.86 14.68
CA PRO A 234 -14.41 9.03 13.25
C PRO A 234 -13.66 7.82 12.68
N THR A 235 -14.00 7.42 11.46
CA THR A 235 -13.29 6.32 10.77
C THR A 235 -11.92 6.77 10.28
N THR A 236 -11.76 8.04 9.95
CA THR A 236 -10.48 8.61 9.55
C THR A 236 -10.39 10.04 10.02
N VAL A 237 -9.23 10.44 10.55
CA VAL A 237 -8.92 11.83 10.89
C VAL A 237 -7.65 12.20 10.13
N THR A 238 -7.70 13.24 9.31
CA THR A 238 -6.56 13.71 8.54
C THR A 238 -6.33 15.19 8.80
N LEU A 239 -5.09 15.51 9.15
CA LEU A 239 -4.57 16.85 9.25
C LEU A 239 -3.66 17.10 8.05
N GLN A 240 -3.87 18.18 7.32
CA GLN A 240 -3.05 18.48 6.15
C GLN A 240 -2.82 19.97 5.97
N LEU A 241 -1.69 20.32 5.35
CA LEU A 241 -1.45 21.67 4.89
C LEU A 241 -2.51 22.06 3.85
N ARG A 242 -3.03 23.28 3.95
CA ARG A 242 -3.95 23.84 2.97
C ARG A 242 -3.23 23.90 1.64
N ASN A 243 -3.82 23.22 0.65
CA ASN A 243 -3.36 23.29 -0.71
C ASN A 243 -4.06 24.48 -1.38
N PRO A 244 -3.34 25.55 -1.77
CA PRO A 244 -3.95 26.70 -2.43
C PRO A 244 -4.59 26.36 -3.78
N LYS A 245 -4.23 25.21 -4.38
CA LYS A 245 -4.87 24.70 -5.61
C LYS A 245 -6.20 24.00 -5.36
N TYR A 246 -6.50 23.65 -4.10
CA TYR A 246 -7.71 22.94 -3.71
C TYR A 246 -8.39 23.68 -2.55
N ASP A 247 -9.13 24.73 -2.89
CA ASP A 247 -9.92 25.48 -1.92
C ASP A 247 -11.27 24.79 -1.71
N ILE A 248 -11.46 24.21 -0.53
CA ILE A 248 -12.70 23.54 -0.13
C ILE A 248 -13.89 24.48 -0.22
N SER A 249 -13.70 25.77 0.04
CA SER A 249 -14.77 26.77 -0.04
C SER A 249 -15.32 26.87 -1.46
N GLN A 250 -14.44 26.82 -2.47
CA GLN A 250 -14.86 26.80 -3.88
C GLN A 250 -15.57 25.50 -4.23
N ASN A 251 -15.12 24.37 -3.69
CA ASN A 251 -15.78 23.08 -3.91
C ASN A 251 -17.19 23.04 -3.30
N ILE A 252 -17.34 23.53 -2.06
CA ILE A 252 -18.64 23.70 -1.39
C ILE A 252 -19.57 24.56 -2.23
N GLU A 253 -19.08 25.70 -2.73
CA GLU A 253 -19.89 26.61 -3.55
C GLU A 253 -20.29 26.01 -4.89
N ALA A 254 -19.42 25.22 -5.52
CA ALA A 254 -19.73 24.48 -6.74
C ALA A 254 -20.84 23.44 -6.49
N HIS A 255 -20.78 22.74 -5.37
CA HIS A 255 -21.81 21.77 -4.96
C HIS A 255 -23.16 22.44 -4.69
N ARG A 256 -23.18 23.58 -3.99
CA ARG A 256 -24.40 24.38 -3.75
C ARG A 256 -25.12 24.80 -5.02
N LYS A 257 -24.38 25.14 -6.08
CA LYS A 257 -24.93 25.62 -7.36
C LYS A 257 -25.40 24.50 -8.29
N SER A 258 -24.79 23.31 -8.18
CA SER A 258 -24.99 22.22 -9.14
C SER A 258 -26.01 21.18 -8.70
N ARG A 259 -26.47 21.22 -7.45
CA ARG A 259 -27.32 20.18 -6.86
C ARG A 259 -28.66 20.73 -6.35
N PRO A 260 -29.74 19.93 -6.43
CA PRO A 260 -31.05 20.34 -5.92
C PRO A 260 -30.99 20.53 -4.41
N LEU A 261 -31.63 21.60 -3.92
CA LEU A 261 -31.70 21.95 -2.50
C LEU A 261 -33.01 21.46 -1.88
N THR A 262 -32.89 20.75 -0.75
CA THR A 262 -33.99 20.41 0.15
C THR A 262 -33.72 21.05 1.51
N MET A 263 -34.72 21.75 2.06
CA MET A 263 -34.66 22.29 3.42
C MET A 263 -35.24 21.28 4.41
N LEU A 264 -34.50 20.97 5.47
CA LEU A 264 -34.97 20.15 6.59
C LEU A 264 -35.67 21.02 7.65
N ALA A 265 -36.46 20.38 8.52
CA ALA A 265 -37.29 21.06 9.52
C ALA A 265 -36.49 21.87 10.55
N ASP A 266 -35.24 21.50 10.79
CA ASP A 266 -34.29 22.17 11.70
C ASP A 266 -33.52 23.33 11.03
N GLY A 267 -33.81 23.64 9.76
CA GLY A 267 -33.11 24.65 8.97
C GLY A 267 -31.84 24.14 8.29
N THR A 268 -31.48 22.87 8.46
CA THR A 268 -30.36 22.26 7.74
C THR A 268 -30.68 22.17 6.24
N LYS A 269 -29.70 22.52 5.41
CA LYS A 269 -29.78 22.44 3.95
C LYS A 269 -29.18 21.12 3.50
N ARG A 270 -29.90 20.40 2.63
CA ARG A 270 -29.42 19.20 1.97
C ARG A 270 -29.32 19.45 0.46
N TYR A 271 -28.15 19.24 -0.12
CA TYR A 271 -27.89 19.41 -1.54
C TYR A 271 -27.63 18.05 -2.20
N GLY A 272 -28.42 17.65 -3.20
CA GLY A 272 -28.20 16.40 -3.94
C GLY A 272 -29.35 15.40 -3.83
N ASP A 273 -29.04 14.13 -4.07
CA ASP A 273 -30.03 13.06 -4.16
C ASP A 273 -29.95 12.09 -2.96
N ASP A 274 -30.62 10.94 -3.07
CA ASP A 274 -30.60 9.91 -2.02
C ASP A 274 -29.36 9.03 -2.00
N LYS A 275 -28.47 9.12 -2.97
CA LYS A 275 -27.22 8.35 -2.97
C LYS A 275 -26.05 9.20 -2.53
N THR A 276 -26.00 10.44 -3.00
CA THR A 276 -24.92 11.38 -2.77
C THR A 276 -25.49 12.74 -2.49
N PHE A 277 -25.22 13.25 -1.28
CA PHE A 277 -25.75 14.53 -0.85
C PHE A 277 -24.78 15.23 0.08
N ASP A 278 -24.89 16.54 0.12
CA ASP A 278 -24.13 17.39 1.01
C ASP A 278 -25.07 17.98 2.06
N LEU A 279 -24.58 18.15 3.28
CA LEU A 279 -25.31 18.72 4.39
C LEU A 279 -24.64 20.02 4.82
N GLU A 280 -25.43 21.05 5.00
CA GLU A 280 -25.00 22.34 5.52
C GLU A 280 -25.93 22.77 6.66
N ARG A 281 -25.37 22.85 7.86
CA ARG A 281 -26.08 23.33 9.05
C ARG A 281 -25.97 24.84 9.19
N VAL A 282 -26.85 25.40 10.01
CA VAL A 282 -26.90 26.84 10.33
C VAL A 282 -25.65 27.37 11.04
N ASP A 283 -24.91 26.52 11.72
CA ASP A 283 -23.64 26.84 12.40
C ASP A 283 -22.42 26.79 11.48
N GLY A 284 -22.61 26.47 10.19
CA GLY A 284 -21.55 26.40 9.21
C GLY A 284 -20.89 25.03 9.09
N PHE A 285 -21.35 24.01 9.81
CA PHE A 285 -20.92 22.63 9.56
C PHE A 285 -21.30 22.20 8.14
N PHE A 286 -20.34 21.60 7.43
CA PHE A 286 -20.54 21.08 6.08
C PHE A 286 -19.97 19.66 5.94
N ALA A 287 -20.79 18.74 5.42
CA ALA A 287 -20.35 17.36 5.16
C ALA A 287 -20.80 16.86 3.80
N PHE A 288 -19.91 16.15 3.10
CA PHE A 288 -20.20 15.40 1.89
C PHE A 288 -20.54 13.97 2.28
N CYS A 289 -21.75 13.52 1.98
CA CYS A 289 -22.28 12.23 2.40
C CYS A 289 -22.63 11.34 1.20
N THR A 290 -22.43 10.04 1.37
CA THR A 290 -22.74 9.01 0.37
C THR A 290 -23.35 7.79 1.07
N ARG A 291 -24.45 7.27 0.53
CA ARG A 291 -25.02 5.97 0.91
C ARG A 291 -24.33 4.89 0.06
N PRO A 292 -23.59 3.94 0.67
CA PRO A 292 -23.03 2.79 -0.05
C PRO A 292 -24.16 2.01 -0.74
N GLY A 293 -23.92 1.57 -1.98
CA GLY A 293 -24.92 0.84 -2.76
C GLY A 293 -25.06 -0.64 -2.37
N THR A 294 -24.29 -1.11 -1.41
CA THR A 294 -24.20 -2.52 -1.00
C THR A 294 -25.18 -2.83 0.14
N PRO A 295 -26.03 -3.87 0.01
CA PRO A 295 -27.04 -4.19 1.03
C PRO A 295 -26.48 -4.49 2.43
N SER A 296 -25.21 -4.91 2.52
CA SER A 296 -24.50 -5.19 3.77
C SER A 296 -23.97 -3.94 4.49
N GLN A 297 -24.02 -2.76 3.87
CA GLN A 297 -23.51 -1.50 4.42
C GLN A 297 -24.67 -0.53 4.64
N GLN A 298 -25.39 -0.70 5.74
CA GLN A 298 -26.55 0.12 6.11
C GLN A 298 -26.16 1.39 6.88
N TYR A 299 -25.15 2.11 6.39
CA TYR A 299 -24.70 3.37 6.98
C TYR A 299 -24.52 4.44 5.90
N ILE A 300 -24.51 5.70 6.30
CA ILE A 300 -24.16 6.86 5.50
C ILE A 300 -22.69 7.18 5.80
N ALA A 301 -21.84 7.20 4.77
CA ALA A 301 -20.46 7.63 4.89
C ALA A 301 -20.38 9.13 4.63
N CYS A 302 -19.88 9.90 5.58
CA CYS A 302 -19.74 11.34 5.46
C CYS A 302 -18.28 11.79 5.65
N THR A 303 -17.90 12.85 4.94
CA THR A 303 -16.61 13.54 5.08
C THR A 303 -16.88 15.00 5.41
N SER A 304 -16.33 15.49 6.51
CA SER A 304 -16.43 16.89 6.93
C SER A 304 -15.05 17.53 6.98
N TYR A 305 -15.04 18.86 6.91
CA TYR A 305 -13.84 19.69 6.86
C TYR A 305 -13.94 20.82 7.86
N LYS A 306 -12.84 21.09 8.59
CA LYS A 306 -12.72 22.21 9.53
C LYS A 306 -11.36 22.87 9.35
N ASN A 307 -11.37 24.19 9.14
CA ASN A 307 -10.13 24.97 9.19
C ASN A 307 -9.70 25.09 10.65
N LEU A 308 -8.51 24.61 10.98
CA LEU A 308 -7.96 24.78 12.33
C LEU A 308 -7.20 26.11 12.46
N ASP A 309 -6.57 26.54 11.37
CA ASP A 309 -5.90 27.83 11.24
C ASP A 309 -5.76 28.21 9.75
N THR A 310 -4.96 29.24 9.47
CA THR A 310 -4.76 29.75 8.10
C THR A 310 -3.99 28.78 7.20
N GLN A 311 -3.24 27.85 7.77
CA GLN A 311 -2.36 26.91 7.05
C GLN A 311 -2.82 25.46 7.14
N VAL A 312 -3.62 25.09 8.14
CA VAL A 312 -3.95 23.71 8.46
C VAL A 312 -5.44 23.44 8.36
N LEU A 313 -5.76 22.37 7.64
CA LEU A 313 -7.09 21.84 7.47
C LEU A 313 -7.20 20.49 8.16
N LEU A 314 -8.26 20.33 8.96
CA LEU A 314 -8.74 19.06 9.45
C LEU A 314 -9.82 18.53 8.51
N SER A 315 -9.70 17.27 8.10
CA SER A 315 -10.76 16.52 7.45
C SER A 315 -11.00 15.22 8.20
N TYR A 316 -12.25 14.85 8.40
CA TYR A 316 -12.60 13.62 9.09
C TYR A 316 -13.76 12.89 8.41
N ASN A 317 -13.61 11.57 8.36
CA ASN A 317 -14.61 10.66 7.82
C ASN A 317 -15.36 10.02 8.97
N PHE A 318 -16.66 9.80 8.79
CA PHE A 318 -17.49 9.13 9.77
C PHE A 318 -18.63 8.37 9.12
N ARG A 319 -19.18 7.41 9.88
CA ARG A 319 -20.38 6.67 9.50
C ARG A 319 -21.51 7.09 10.41
N THR A 320 -22.72 7.13 9.87
CA THR A 320 -23.94 7.46 10.62
C THR A 320 -25.16 6.80 9.98
N THR A 321 -26.32 6.91 10.61
CA THR A 321 -27.62 6.53 10.05
C THR A 321 -28.42 7.78 9.71
N ASP A 322 -29.53 7.63 9.00
CA ASP A 322 -30.46 8.74 8.73
C ASP A 322 -31.04 9.35 10.01
N ALA A 323 -31.33 8.52 11.01
CA ALA A 323 -31.88 8.96 12.29
C ALA A 323 -30.87 9.77 13.11
N ASP A 324 -29.59 9.42 13.03
CA ASP A 324 -28.55 10.01 13.89
C ASP A 324 -27.72 11.08 13.20
N LEU A 325 -27.83 11.25 11.88
CA LEU A 325 -26.96 12.09 11.05
C LEU A 325 -26.68 13.48 11.66
N LEU A 326 -27.72 14.16 12.11
CA LEU A 326 -27.61 15.52 12.68
C LEU A 326 -27.03 15.50 14.10
N ASN A 327 -27.46 14.56 14.94
CA ASN A 327 -27.02 14.44 16.32
C ASN A 327 -25.56 13.96 16.43
N ARG A 328 -25.11 13.16 15.46
CA ARG A 328 -23.80 12.51 15.47
C ARG A 328 -22.68 13.39 14.93
N ALA A 329 -23.01 14.38 14.11
CA ALA A 329 -22.04 15.33 13.55
C ALA A 329 -21.21 16.03 14.64
N ASP A 330 -21.85 16.53 15.70
CA ASP A 330 -21.16 17.24 16.80
C ASP A 330 -20.28 16.31 17.61
N ALA A 331 -20.77 15.12 17.93
CA ALA A 331 -20.02 14.13 18.70
C ALA A 331 -18.78 13.66 17.93
N VAL A 332 -18.93 13.38 16.64
CA VAL A 332 -17.82 12.97 15.76
C VAL A 332 -16.79 14.09 15.63
N GLU A 333 -17.21 15.34 15.45
CA GLU A 333 -16.27 16.46 15.36
C GLU A 333 -15.45 16.60 16.65
N ARG A 334 -16.10 16.53 17.82
CA ARG A 334 -15.41 16.53 19.12
C ARG A 334 -14.42 15.37 19.23
N ASN A 335 -14.81 14.17 18.80
CA ASN A 335 -13.94 13.00 18.81
C ASN A 335 -12.75 13.15 17.84
N ALA A 336 -12.97 13.74 16.66
CA ALA A 336 -11.89 14.04 15.71
C ALA A 336 -10.87 15.03 16.28
N LEU A 337 -11.33 16.06 17.00
CA LEU A 337 -10.46 17.00 17.70
C LEU A 337 -9.72 16.32 18.86
N ALA A 338 -10.40 15.48 19.65
CA ALA A 338 -9.77 14.73 20.74
C ALA A 338 -8.66 13.78 20.26
N VAL A 339 -8.81 13.17 19.07
CA VAL A 339 -7.74 12.40 18.43
C VAL A 339 -6.51 13.27 18.18
N LEU A 340 -6.69 14.47 17.63
CA LEU A 340 -5.58 15.39 17.39
C LEU A 340 -4.93 15.88 18.69
N ASP A 341 -5.74 16.23 19.69
CA ASP A 341 -5.27 16.74 20.97
C ASP A 341 -4.48 15.67 21.76
N SER A 342 -4.80 14.39 21.59
CA SER A 342 -4.02 13.30 22.18
C SER A 342 -2.60 13.16 21.59
N LEU A 343 -2.38 13.72 20.38
CA LEU A 343 -1.12 13.67 19.63
C LEU A 343 -0.33 14.98 19.72
N SER A 344 -0.93 16.09 20.16
CA SER A 344 -0.24 17.37 20.25
C SER A 344 0.84 17.36 21.33
N ALA A 345 2.00 17.97 21.03
CA ALA A 345 3.12 17.98 21.95
C ALA A 345 2.78 18.76 23.23
N GLY A 346 3.05 18.17 24.39
CA GLY A 346 2.79 18.79 25.71
C GLY A 346 1.37 18.60 26.26
N SER A 347 0.50 17.82 25.62
CA SER A 347 -0.82 17.46 26.21
C SER A 347 -0.75 16.45 27.37
N ARG A 348 0.47 16.19 27.89
CA ARG A 348 0.77 15.16 28.91
C ARG A 348 1.57 15.69 30.10
N GLU A 349 1.67 17.01 30.25
CA GLU A 349 2.17 17.63 31.49
C GLU A 349 1.05 17.79 32.53
#